data_AF-A0A7J9THU4-F1
#
_entry.id   AF-A0A7J9THU4-F1
#
_cell.length_a   1.000
_cell.length_b   1.000
_cell.length_c   1.000
_cell.angle_alpha   90.00
_cell.angle_beta   90.00
_cell.angle_gamma   90.00
#
_symmetry.space_group_name_H-M   'P 1'
#
loop_
_entity.id
_entity.type
_entity.pdbx_description
1 polymer ?
#
loop_
_entity_poly.entity_id
_entity_poly.type
_entity_poly.pdbx_seq_one_letter_code
_entity_poly.pdbx_strand_id
1 'polypeptide(L)'
;MFYHALNTLELLPEQTIFVGDSLRRNIEPAQKIGMITAHAAYGDRNFFEDRTWRPNHVLKSISDVIVLAQYDEMKKKVPVNNCAMGLM
;
A
#
# COMPACT_ATOMS: atom_id res chain seq x y z
N MET A 1 6.44 0.02 15.25
CA MET A 1 6.51 -1.18 14.39
C MET A 1 6.95 -0.81 12.98
N PHE A 2 6.21 0.02 12.24
CA PHE A 2 6.51 0.33 10.83
C PHE A 2 7.95 0.82 10.59
N TYR A 3 8.39 1.89 11.28
CA TYR A 3 9.78 2.39 11.15
C TYR A 3 10.84 1.35 11.50
N HIS A 4 10.57 0.45 12.45
CA HIS A 4 11.51 -0.61 12.78
C HIS A 4 11.65 -1.60 11.61
N ALA A 5 10.54 -2.02 11.00
CA ALA A 5 10.58 -2.90 9.82
C ALA A 5 11.26 -2.24 8.63
N LEU A 6 10.95 -0.96 8.35
CA LEU A 6 11.58 -0.19 7.28
C LEU A 6 13.10 -0.07 7.48
N ASN A 7 13.54 0.28 8.69
CA ASN A 7 14.97 0.40 9.01
C ASN A 7 15.69 -0.95 8.92
N THR A 8 15.08 -2.03 9.40
CA THR A 8 15.67 -3.37 9.33
C THR A 8 15.83 -3.87 7.89
N LEU A 9 14.93 -3.46 6.99
CA LEU A 9 14.96 -3.83 5.58
C LEU A 9 15.66 -2.80 4.70
N GLU A 10 16.11 -1.68 5.27
CA GLU A 10 16.72 -0.55 4.54
C GLU A 10 15.83 -0.03 3.39
N LEU A 11 14.51 0.04 3.62
CA LEU A 11 13.53 0.50 2.63
C LEU A 11 12.91 1.84 3.01
N LEU A 12 12.57 2.63 2.00
CA LEU A 12 11.77 3.84 2.17
C LEU A 12 10.28 3.51 2.28
N PRO A 13 9.46 4.29 3.02
CA PRO A 13 8.02 4.06 3.13
C PRO A 13 7.33 3.90 1.77
N GLU A 14 7.61 4.79 0.82
CA GLU A 14 7.02 4.82 -0.53
C GLU A 14 7.38 3.60 -1.40
N GLN A 15 8.40 2.83 -1.02
CA GLN A 15 8.80 1.59 -1.71
C GLN A 15 8.09 0.36 -1.16
N THR A 16 7.21 0.53 -0.16
CA THR A 16 6.63 -0.58 0.58
C THR A 16 5.11 -0.55 0.59
N ILE A 17 4.52 -1.74 0.55
CA ILE A 17 3.08 -1.95 0.72
C ILE A 17 2.84 -2.59 2.08
N PHE A 18 2.05 -1.94 2.95
CA PHE A 18 1.56 -2.53 4.18
C PHE A 18 0.20 -3.19 3.96
N VAL A 19 0.10 -4.49 4.25
CA VAL A 19 -1.16 -5.26 4.21
C VAL A 19 -1.65 -5.50 5.63
N GLY A 20 -2.87 -5.07 5.95
CA GLY A 20 -3.46 -5.26 7.28
C GLY A 20 -4.99 -5.18 7.29
N ASP A 21 -5.62 -5.76 8.30
CA ASP A 21 -7.08 -5.88 8.39
C ASP A 21 -7.75 -4.71 9.14
N SER A 22 -6.99 -3.96 9.95
CA SER A 22 -7.51 -2.83 10.73
C SER A 22 -7.22 -1.49 10.06
N LEU A 23 -8.26 -0.75 9.72
CA LEU A 23 -8.14 0.59 9.15
C LEU A 23 -7.43 1.55 10.11
N ARG A 24 -7.72 1.49 11.42
CA ARG A 24 -7.17 2.38 12.43
C ARG A 24 -5.78 1.98 12.92
N ARG A 25 -5.51 0.68 13.11
CA ARG A 25 -4.23 0.19 13.66
C ARG A 25 -3.18 -0.06 12.59
N ASN A 26 -3.60 -0.33 11.36
CA ASN A 26 -2.69 -0.68 10.28
C ASN A 26 -2.68 0.38 9.20
N ILE A 27 -3.83 0.62 8.56
CA ILE A 27 -3.88 1.42 7.34
C ILE A 27 -3.56 2.88 7.63
N GLU A 28 -4.30 3.52 8.52
CA GLU A 28 -4.09 4.93 8.87
C GLU A 28 -2.64 5.26 9.27
N PRO A 29 -2.03 4.58 10.26
CA PRO A 29 -0.67 4.92 10.67
C PRO A 29 0.39 4.58 9.61
N ALA A 30 0.25 3.48 8.86
CA ALA A 30 1.18 3.15 7.77
C ALA A 30 1.12 4.19 6.65
N GLN A 31 -0.08 4.62 6.28
CA GLN A 31 -0.29 5.62 5.23
C GLN A 31 0.21 7.00 5.66
N LYS A 32 0.01 7.39 6.94
CA LYS A 32 0.52 8.65 7.50
C LYS A 32 2.04 8.80 7.42
N ILE A 33 2.77 7.69 7.42
CA ILE A 33 4.23 7.70 7.30
C ILE A 33 4.73 7.50 5.85
N GLY A 34 3.82 7.45 4.88
CA GLY A 34 4.15 7.40 3.45
C GLY A 34 4.17 6.00 2.82
N MET A 35 3.73 4.96 3.52
CA MET A 35 3.61 3.63 2.92
C MET A 35 2.37 3.55 2.01
N ILE A 36 2.46 2.72 0.96
CA ILE A 36 1.27 2.27 0.23
C ILE A 36 0.51 1.29 1.12
N THR A 37 -0.81 1.38 1.16
CA THR A 37 -1.62 0.56 2.08
C THR A 37 -2.66 -0.29 1.37
N ALA A 38 -2.80 -1.52 1.84
CA ALA A 38 -3.79 -2.47 1.33
C ALA A 38 -4.59 -3.07 2.49
N HIS A 39 -5.89 -2.77 2.52
CA HIS A 39 -6.82 -3.29 3.53
C HIS A 39 -7.23 -4.72 3.20
N ALA A 40 -6.91 -5.67 4.07
CA ALA A 40 -7.28 -7.07 3.96
C ALA A 40 -8.72 -7.32 4.43
N ALA A 41 -9.71 -6.86 3.66
CA ALA A 41 -11.13 -6.97 4.00
C ALA A 41 -11.61 -8.43 4.18
N TYR A 42 -10.93 -9.40 3.57
CA TYR A 42 -11.24 -10.82 3.69
C TYR A 42 -11.01 -11.43 5.09
N GLY A 43 -10.21 -10.76 5.93
CA GLY A 43 -9.94 -11.18 7.31
C GLY A 43 -10.43 -10.19 8.37
N ASP A 44 -11.02 -9.07 7.97
CA ASP A 44 -11.37 -7.96 8.84
C ASP A 44 -12.56 -8.30 9.75
N ARG A 45 -12.29 -8.31 11.06
CA ARG A 45 -13.29 -8.51 12.14
C ARG A 45 -13.49 -7.26 12.99
N ASN A 46 -13.02 -6.10 12.54
CA ASN A 46 -13.09 -4.83 13.25
C ASN A 46 -14.45 -4.14 12.99
N PHE A 47 -15.55 -4.78 13.40
CA PHE A 47 -16.93 -4.37 13.06
C PHE A 47 -17.31 -2.95 13.53
N PHE A 48 -16.71 -2.49 14.63
CA PHE A 48 -17.00 -1.19 15.25
C PHE A 48 -15.89 -0.15 15.01
N GLU A 49 -14.98 -0.44 14.09
CA GLU A 49 -13.89 0.48 13.75
C GLU A 49 -14.40 1.63 12.88
N ASP A 50 -13.82 2.82 13.10
CA ASP A 50 -14.03 3.96 12.23
C ASP A 50 -13.51 3.66 10.82
N ARG A 51 -14.40 3.76 9.83
CA ARG A 51 -14.12 3.48 8.41
C ARG A 51 -13.96 4.74 7.55
N THR A 52 -13.75 5.90 8.18
CA THR A 52 -13.51 7.16 7.47
C THR A 52 -12.20 7.16 6.69
N TRP A 53 -11.20 6.40 7.16
CA TRP A 53 -9.90 6.30 6.50
C TRP A 53 -9.95 5.40 5.26
N ARG A 54 -9.34 5.86 4.16
CA ARG A 54 -9.36 5.14 2.87
C ARG A 54 -7.97 4.57 2.54
N PRO A 55 -7.84 3.23 2.46
CA PRO A 55 -6.59 2.60 2.00
C PRO A 55 -6.38 2.88 0.50
N ASN A 56 -5.14 2.70 0.02
CA ASN A 56 -4.85 2.76 -1.42
C ASN A 56 -5.50 1.58 -2.16
N HIS A 57 -5.54 0.40 -1.52
CA HIS A 57 -6.12 -0.82 -2.07
C HIS A 57 -7.02 -1.51 -1.05
N VAL A 58 -8.06 -2.19 -1.52
CA VAL A 58 -8.90 -3.08 -0.70
C VAL A 58 -8.83 -4.47 -1.30
N LEU A 59 -8.44 -5.46 -0.49
CA LEU A 59 -8.23 -6.84 -0.88
C LEU A 59 -9.41 -7.69 -0.39
N LYS A 60 -9.99 -8.47 -1.30
CA LYS A 60 -11.10 -9.40 -1.07
C LYS A 60 -10.63 -10.84 -0.89
N SER A 61 -9.36 -11.12 -1.16
CA SER A 61 -8.74 -12.42 -0.92
C SER A 61 -7.23 -12.29 -0.66
N ILE A 62 -6.60 -13.35 -0.10
CA ILE A 62 -5.14 -13.41 0.02
C ILE A 62 -4.44 -13.41 -1.35
N SER A 63 -5.08 -13.99 -2.38
CA SER A 63 -4.56 -14.01 -3.75
C SER A 63 -4.40 -12.60 -4.32
N ASP A 64 -5.20 -11.64 -3.87
CA ASP A 64 -5.11 -10.25 -4.31
C ASP A 64 -3.77 -9.60 -3.89
N VAL A 65 -3.11 -10.10 -2.83
CA VAL A 65 -1.77 -9.65 -2.45
C VAL A 65 -0.76 -9.97 -3.54
N ILE A 66 -0.83 -11.17 -4.11
CA ILE A 66 0.08 -11.62 -5.17
C ILE A 66 -0.15 -10.78 -6.42
N VAL A 67 -1.41 -10.56 -6.80
CA VAL A 67 -1.78 -9.73 -7.96
C VAL A 67 -1.28 -8.29 -7.77
N LEU A 68 -1.47 -7.71 -6.59
CA LEU A 68 -1.02 -6.36 -6.28
C LEU A 68 0.51 -6.23 -6.37
N ALA A 69 1.26 -7.16 -5.78
CA ALA A 69 2.72 -7.15 -5.83
C ALA A 69 3.24 -7.27 -7.27
N GLN A 70 2.65 -8.14 -8.08
CA GLN A 70 3.02 -8.29 -9.49
C GLN A 70 2.72 -7.00 -10.29
N TYR A 71 1.58 -6.36 -10.03
CA TYR A 71 1.22 -5.11 -10.69
C TYR A 71 2.16 -3.96 -10.34
N ASP A 72 2.55 -3.82 -9.08
CA ASP A 72 3.52 -2.81 -8.63
C ASP A 72 4.89 -2.99 -9.31
N GLU A 73 5.37 -4.23 -9.38
CA GLU A 73 6.61 -4.57 -10.09
C GLU A 73 6.53 -4.28 -11.60
N MET A 74 5.37 -4.53 -12.23
CA MET A 74 5.18 -4.15 -13.63
C MET A 74 5.19 -2.62 -13.81
N LYS A 75 4.57 -1.85 -12.91
CA LYS A 75 4.60 -0.38 -12.96
C LYS A 75 6.01 0.19 -12.88
N LYS A 76 6.86 -0.36 -12.02
CA LYS A 76 8.28 0.06 -11.92
C LYS A 76 9.06 -0.18 -13.22
N LYS A 77 8.67 -1.19 -14.00
CA LYS A 77 9.31 -1.56 -15.28
C LYS A 77 8.82 -0.76 -16.47
N VAL A 78 7.61 -0.20 -16.42
CA VAL A 78 7.13 0.72 -17.45
C VAL A 78 7.75 2.07 -17.18
N PRO A 79 8.69 2.57 -18.01
CA PRO A 79 9.24 3.89 -17.81
C PRO A 79 8.08 4.88 -17.93
N VAL A 80 7.98 5.80 -16.97
CA VAL A 80 7.14 6.98 -17.14
C VAL A 80 7.80 7.81 -18.23
N ASN A 81 7.45 7.51 -19.49
CA ASN A 81 7.87 8.32 -20.62
C ASN A 81 7.29 9.71 -20.39
N ASN A 82 8.15 10.68 -20.07
CA ASN A 82 7.80 12.08 -20.02
C ASN A 82 7.23 12.48 -21.38
N CYS A 83 5.91 12.56 -21.47
CA CYS A 83 5.22 13.37 -22.46
C CYS A 83 5.51 14.85 -22.15
N ALA A 84 6.70 15.32 -22.54
CA ALA A 84 7.07 16.74 -22.62
C ALA A 84 8.36 16.91 -23.46
N MET A 85 8.37 16.36 -24.66
CA MET A 85 9.27 16.80 -25.73
C MET A 85 8.40 17.03 -26.96
N GLY A 86 7.90 18.26 -27.10
CA GLY A 86 7.04 18.63 -28.21
C GLY A 86 6.28 19.92 -27.98
N LEU A 87 7.01 21.04 -27.92
CA LEU A 87 6.66 22.35 -28.49
C LEU A 87 7.66 23.40 -27.99
N MET A 88 8.78 23.50 -28.69
CA MET A 88 9.50 24.75 -28.94
C MET A 88 10.24 24.62 -30.28
#